data_AF-A0A9W8GMH8-F1
#
_entry.id   AF-A0A9W8GMH8-F1
#
_cell.length_a   1.000
_cell.length_b   1.000
_cell.length_c   1.000
_cell.angle_alpha   90.00
_cell.angle_beta   90.00
_cell.angle_gamma   90.00
#
_symmetry.space_group_name_H-M   'P 1'
#
loop_
_entity.id
_entity.type
_entity.pdbx_description
1 polymer ?
#
loop_
_entity_poly.entity_id
_entity_poly.type
_entity_poly.pdbx_seq_one_letter_code
_entity_poly.pdbx_strand_id
1 'polypeptide(L)'
;MITLGKRGGEHNRHQIEAYLYQPKAVVPLLMDTYAKRFATRPGGFTRIIPMGNRLGDHAPMAVIEILNTEQPEAEVSFSYLVRSLATMQLKEETKIVNKALAPAPAQDSVYADKRSFKKALDEHRSKEKFALKIKKAMKNANLSPEQLQDFVDRDMERAKMLHDKENSKRVHSFAKDTWPENTPTLE
;
A
#
# COMPACT_ATOMS: atom_id res chain seq x y z
N MET A 1 5.73 -23.53 5.70
CA MET A 1 5.67 -23.15 7.13
C MET A 1 4.26 -22.75 7.56
N ILE A 2 3.67 -21.66 7.06
CA ILE A 2 2.30 -21.25 7.45
C ILE A 2 1.27 -22.37 7.27
N THR A 3 1.32 -23.10 6.15
CA THR A 3 0.43 -24.27 5.92
C THR A 3 0.60 -25.37 6.96
N LEU A 4 1.83 -25.63 7.43
CA LEU A 4 2.08 -26.63 8.47
C LEU A 4 1.53 -26.15 9.82
N GLY A 5 1.73 -24.87 10.15
CA GLY A 5 1.17 -24.26 11.36
C GLY A 5 -0.35 -24.32 11.38
N LYS A 6 -0.99 -24.01 10.23
CA LYS A 6 -2.45 -24.10 10.04
C LYS A 6 -3.00 -25.53 10.19
N ARG A 7 -2.26 -26.55 9.73
CA ARG A 7 -2.66 -27.96 9.88
C ARG A 7 -2.59 -28.45 11.32
N GLY A 8 -1.71 -27.85 12.13
CA GLY A 8 -1.54 -28.21 13.54
C GLY A 8 -0.95 -29.59 13.77
N GLY A 9 -0.88 -30.02 15.03
CA GLY A 9 -0.39 -31.35 15.43
C GLY A 9 1.12 -31.45 15.61
N GLU A 10 1.54 -32.47 16.38
CA GLU A 10 2.93 -32.61 16.85
C GLU A 10 3.92 -32.93 15.72
N HIS A 11 3.51 -33.77 14.76
CA HIS A 11 4.35 -34.07 13.60
C HIS A 11 4.69 -32.82 12.79
N ASN A 12 3.70 -31.96 12.54
CA ASN A 12 3.92 -30.70 11.82
C ASN A 12 4.74 -29.71 12.66
N ARG A 13 4.55 -29.72 13.99
CA ARG A 13 5.36 -28.93 14.92
C ARG A 13 6.84 -29.29 14.83
N HIS A 14 7.20 -30.56 14.89
CA HIS A 14 8.59 -31.00 14.76
C HIS A 14 9.20 -30.63 13.39
N GLN A 15 8.42 -30.71 12.31
CA GLN A 15 8.88 -30.23 11.00
C GLN A 15 9.19 -28.73 10.99
N ILE A 16 8.36 -27.91 11.64
CA ILE A 16 8.58 -26.47 11.76
C ILE A 16 9.81 -26.19 12.64
N GLU A 17 9.94 -26.90 13.77
CA GLU A 17 11.05 -26.76 14.71
C GLU A 17 12.40 -27.11 14.06
N ALA A 18 12.42 -28.13 13.20
CA ALA A 18 13.62 -28.52 12.46
C ALA A 18 14.04 -27.51 11.38
N TYR A 19 13.08 -26.75 10.82
CA TYR A 19 13.34 -25.83 9.72
C TYR A 19 13.75 -24.42 10.18
N LEU A 20 13.22 -23.95 11.30
CA LEU A 20 13.40 -22.57 11.75
C LEU A 20 14.62 -22.40 12.66
N TYR A 21 15.36 -21.30 12.48
CA TYR A 21 16.48 -20.93 13.35
C TYR A 21 16.05 -20.59 14.79
N GLN A 22 14.88 -19.97 14.98
CA GLN A 22 14.37 -19.56 16.29
C GLN A 22 12.97 -20.15 16.56
N PRO A 23 12.87 -21.47 16.75
CA PRO A 23 11.58 -22.15 16.80
C PRO A 23 10.75 -21.75 18.02
N LYS A 24 11.39 -21.50 19.18
CA LYS A 24 10.69 -21.10 20.42
C LYS A 24 9.84 -19.84 20.27
N ALA A 25 10.31 -18.87 19.48
CA ALA A 25 9.59 -17.61 19.25
C ALA A 25 8.57 -17.73 18.10
N VAL A 26 8.92 -18.48 17.05
CA VAL A 26 8.15 -18.46 15.79
C VAL A 26 7.09 -19.56 15.71
N VAL A 27 7.30 -20.72 16.34
CA VAL A 27 6.32 -21.83 16.34
C VAL A 27 4.98 -21.41 16.96
N PRO A 28 4.92 -20.74 18.13
CA PRO A 28 3.64 -20.27 18.68
C PRO A 28 2.95 -19.28 17.73
N LEU A 29 3.69 -18.36 17.12
CA LEU A 29 3.13 -17.42 16.14
C LEU A 29 2.50 -18.15 14.93
N LEU A 30 3.17 -19.19 14.41
CA LEU A 30 2.68 -19.96 13.28
C LEU A 30 1.47 -20.84 13.61
N MET A 31 1.47 -21.49 14.77
CA MET A 31 0.43 -22.45 15.16
C MET A 31 -0.78 -21.81 15.86
N ASP A 32 -0.62 -20.61 16.42
CA ASP A 32 -1.71 -19.89 17.09
C ASP A 32 -2.18 -18.69 16.25
N THR A 33 -1.36 -17.65 16.14
CA THR A 33 -1.77 -16.37 15.54
C THR A 33 -2.04 -16.51 14.05
N TYR A 34 -1.08 -17.06 13.28
CA TYR A 34 -1.22 -17.18 11.83
C TYR A 34 -2.13 -18.33 11.40
N ALA A 35 -2.24 -19.39 12.20
CA ALA A 35 -3.19 -20.46 11.96
C ALA A 35 -4.63 -19.95 12.00
N LYS A 36 -4.99 -19.16 13.03
CA LYS A 36 -6.29 -18.50 13.16
C LYS A 36 -6.52 -17.49 12.03
N ARG A 37 -5.55 -16.59 11.80
CA ARG A 37 -5.63 -15.55 10.76
C ARG A 37 -5.89 -16.12 9.36
N PHE A 38 -5.27 -17.25 9.03
CA PHE A 38 -5.35 -17.85 7.70
C PHE A 38 -6.25 -19.10 7.62
N ALA A 39 -7.11 -19.33 8.63
CA ALA A 39 -7.96 -20.52 8.72
C ALA A 39 -8.82 -20.74 7.47
N THR A 40 -9.40 -19.67 6.91
CA THR A 40 -10.28 -19.72 5.73
C THR A 40 -9.54 -19.63 4.40
N ARG A 41 -8.28 -19.21 4.40
CA ARG A 41 -7.50 -18.94 3.17
C ARG A 41 -6.75 -20.19 2.69
N PRO A 42 -6.97 -20.67 1.45
CA PRO A 42 -6.31 -21.88 0.94
C PRO A 42 -4.87 -21.67 0.45
N GLY A 43 -4.38 -20.42 0.36
CA GLY A 43 -3.02 -20.12 -0.06
C GLY A 43 -2.77 -18.62 -0.29
N GLY A 44 -1.54 -18.30 -0.69
CA GLY A 44 -1.11 -16.91 -0.95
C GLY A 44 -1.12 -16.07 0.33
N PHE A 45 -0.29 -16.44 1.31
CA PHE A 45 -0.22 -15.78 2.62
C PHE A 45 0.69 -14.55 2.65
N THR A 46 1.54 -14.41 1.64
CA THR A 46 2.54 -13.34 1.53
C THR A 46 2.34 -12.55 0.24
N ARG A 47 2.77 -11.29 0.26
CA ARG A 47 2.80 -10.40 -0.90
C ARG A 47 4.21 -9.83 -1.07
N ILE A 48 4.63 -9.64 -2.32
CA ILE A 48 5.91 -9.02 -2.68
C ILE A 48 5.60 -7.68 -3.33
N ILE A 49 6.22 -6.61 -2.83
CA ILE A 49 6.08 -5.23 -3.33
C ILE A 49 7.46 -4.75 -3.80
N PRO A 50 7.65 -4.48 -5.10
CA PRO A 50 8.90 -3.91 -5.60
C PRO A 50 9.18 -2.53 -4.98
N MET A 51 10.42 -2.30 -4.55
CA MET A 51 10.86 -1.11 -3.81
C MET A 51 12.04 -0.39 -4.49
N GLY A 52 12.03 -0.38 -5.83
CA GLY A 52 13.10 0.20 -6.64
C GLY A 52 14.43 -0.53 -6.46
N ASN A 53 15.54 0.16 -6.76
CA ASN A 53 16.87 -0.42 -6.70
C ASN A 53 17.67 0.14 -5.53
N ARG A 54 18.51 -0.71 -4.93
CA ARG A 54 19.42 -0.33 -3.86
C ARG A 54 20.49 0.63 -4.36
N LEU A 55 20.77 1.67 -3.58
CA LEU A 55 21.82 2.64 -3.90
C LEU A 55 23.20 1.99 -3.79
N GLY A 56 24.06 2.20 -4.79
CA GLY A 56 25.43 1.67 -4.84
C GLY A 56 25.59 0.52 -5.83
N ASP A 57 24.85 -0.58 -5.65
CA ASP A 57 24.93 -1.76 -6.52
C ASP A 57 23.76 -1.91 -7.49
N HIS A 58 22.78 -0.99 -7.45
CA HIS A 58 21.60 -0.99 -8.30
C HIS A 58 20.81 -2.32 -8.26
N ALA A 59 20.91 -3.07 -7.14
CA ALA A 59 20.22 -4.33 -6.99
C ALA A 59 18.71 -4.10 -6.83
N PRO A 60 17.84 -4.82 -7.56
CA PRO A 60 16.39 -4.68 -7.43
C PRO A 60 15.93 -5.17 -6.05
N MET A 61 15.20 -4.32 -5.33
CA MET A 61 14.68 -4.61 -4.01
C MET A 61 13.18 -4.84 -4.01
N ALA A 62 12.72 -5.60 -3.02
CA ALA A 62 11.31 -5.75 -2.73
C ALA A 62 11.06 -5.92 -1.24
N VAL A 63 9.89 -5.49 -0.78
CA VAL A 63 9.37 -5.77 0.55
C VAL A 63 8.48 -7.01 0.47
N ILE A 64 8.70 -7.96 1.38
CA ILE A 64 7.83 -9.11 1.55
C ILE A 64 6.98 -8.88 2.81
N GLU A 65 5.67 -8.90 2.64
CA GLU A 65 4.72 -8.74 3.74
C GLU A 65 3.86 -10.02 3.93
N ILE A 66 3.43 -10.26 5.17
CA ILE A 66 2.42 -11.26 5.50
C ILE A 66 1.06 -10.56 5.47
N LEU A 67 0.10 -11.15 4.77
CA LEU A 67 -1.24 -10.57 4.65
C LEU A 67 -1.95 -10.46 6.01
N ASN A 68 -2.75 -9.42 6.17
CA ASN A 68 -3.57 -9.18 7.33
C ASN A 68 -4.97 -8.71 6.91
N THR A 69 -5.89 -9.65 6.80
CA THR A 69 -7.30 -9.36 6.43
C THR A 69 -8.02 -8.53 7.50
N GLU A 70 -7.66 -8.68 8.78
CA GLU A 70 -8.36 -8.05 9.90
C GLU A 70 -7.92 -6.59 10.12
N GLN A 71 -6.67 -6.26 9.79
CA GLN A 71 -6.10 -4.92 9.93
C GLN A 71 -5.41 -4.50 8.62
N PRO A 72 -6.19 -4.11 7.60
CA PRO A 72 -5.66 -3.70 6.31
C PRO A 72 -4.76 -2.46 6.40
N GLU A 73 -5.01 -1.55 7.32
CA GLU A 73 -4.18 -0.36 7.57
C GLU A 73 -2.74 -0.67 7.99
N ALA A 74 -2.48 -1.87 8.52
CA ALA A 74 -1.14 -2.34 8.84
C ALA A 74 -0.39 -2.90 7.62
N GLU A 75 -1.07 -3.14 6.49
CA GLU A 75 -0.43 -3.61 5.25
C GLU A 75 0.26 -2.44 4.51
N VAL A 76 1.51 -2.65 4.10
CA VAL A 76 2.29 -1.64 3.38
C VAL A 76 1.67 -1.33 2.03
N SER A 77 1.17 -2.35 1.35
CA SER A 77 0.48 -2.20 0.07
C SER A 77 -0.83 -1.41 0.19
N PHE A 78 -1.59 -1.59 1.26
CA PHE A 78 -2.81 -0.82 1.52
C PHE A 78 -2.46 0.64 1.81
N SER A 79 -1.47 0.89 2.68
CA SER A 79 -0.97 2.24 2.95
C SER A 79 -0.48 2.94 1.67
N TYR A 80 0.25 2.24 0.79
CA TYR A 80 0.68 2.79 -0.50
C TYR A 80 -0.50 3.18 -1.39
N LEU A 81 -1.55 2.35 -1.45
CA LEU A 81 -2.77 2.66 -2.20
C LEU A 81 -3.49 3.90 -1.64
N VAL A 82 -3.67 3.96 -0.32
CA VAL A 82 -4.30 5.11 0.36
C VAL A 82 -3.50 6.39 0.11
N ARG A 83 -2.17 6.35 0.27
CA ARG A 83 -1.30 7.49 -0.03
C ARG A 83 -1.39 7.93 -1.49
N SER A 84 -1.41 6.98 -2.43
CA SER A 84 -1.58 7.30 -3.85
C SER A 84 -2.91 8.00 -4.13
N LEU A 85 -4.00 7.54 -3.49
CA LEU A 85 -5.32 8.16 -3.58
C LEU A 85 -5.32 9.58 -3.01
N ALA A 86 -4.72 9.76 -1.83
CA ALA A 86 -4.58 11.07 -1.20
C ALA A 86 -3.84 12.06 -2.12
N THR A 87 -2.69 11.65 -2.68
CA THR A 87 -1.95 12.54 -3.60
C THR A 87 -2.73 12.92 -4.85
N MET A 88 -3.54 12.01 -5.40
CA MET A 88 -4.42 12.32 -6.53
C MET A 88 -5.51 13.31 -6.14
N GLN A 89 -6.11 13.16 -4.95
CA GLN A 89 -7.14 14.08 -4.45
C GLN A 89 -6.59 15.49 -4.20
N LEU A 90 -5.36 15.61 -3.67
CA LEU A 90 -4.68 16.92 -3.56
C LEU A 90 -4.48 17.57 -4.94
N LYS A 91 -4.13 16.78 -5.95
CA LYS A 91 -3.81 17.29 -7.29
C LYS A 91 -5.05 17.63 -8.12
N GLU A 92 -6.15 16.90 -7.98
CA GLU A 92 -7.39 17.09 -8.74
C GLU A 92 -8.48 17.84 -7.95
N GLU A 93 -8.18 18.34 -6.74
CA GLU A 93 -9.07 19.11 -5.83
C GLU A 93 -10.50 18.52 -5.62
N THR A 94 -10.71 17.23 -5.90
CA THR A 94 -12.03 16.59 -5.86
C THR A 94 -12.01 15.23 -5.13
N LYS A 95 -13.16 14.80 -4.59
CA LYS A 95 -13.29 13.51 -3.89
C LYS A 95 -13.30 12.34 -4.88
N ILE A 96 -12.12 11.74 -5.10
CA ILE A 96 -11.92 10.70 -6.13
C ILE A 96 -12.48 9.34 -5.75
N VAL A 97 -12.57 8.93 -4.47
CA VAL A 97 -12.96 7.55 -4.09
C VAL A 97 -14.33 7.18 -4.67
N ASN A 98 -15.31 8.08 -4.55
CA ASN A 98 -16.65 7.90 -5.11
C ASN A 98 -16.64 7.83 -6.65
N LYS A 99 -15.82 8.66 -7.30
CA LYS A 99 -15.66 8.69 -8.76
C LYS A 99 -14.92 7.47 -9.30
N ALA A 100 -13.94 6.94 -8.56
CA ALA A 100 -13.20 5.73 -8.91
C ALA A 100 -14.05 4.46 -8.71
N LEU A 101 -15.06 4.49 -7.82
CA LEU A 101 -16.02 3.40 -7.69
C LEU A 101 -17.13 3.44 -8.74
N ALA A 102 -17.46 4.63 -9.25
CA ALA A 102 -18.45 4.82 -10.29
C ALA A 102 -18.10 4.05 -11.57
N PRO A 103 -19.10 3.55 -12.33
CA PRO A 103 -18.85 2.96 -13.63
C PRO A 103 -18.18 3.96 -14.57
N ALA A 104 -17.34 3.45 -15.47
CA ALA A 104 -16.72 4.20 -16.55
C ALA A 104 -17.72 5.18 -17.20
N PRO A 105 -17.37 6.46 -17.43
CA PRO A 105 -18.23 7.37 -18.19
C PRO A 105 -18.49 6.81 -19.60
N ALA A 106 -19.68 7.12 -20.14
CA ALA A 106 -20.10 6.71 -21.47
C ALA A 106 -19.13 7.20 -22.56
N GLN A 107 -19.04 6.43 -23.65
CA GLN A 107 -18.01 6.49 -24.69
C GLN A 107 -17.95 7.80 -25.51
N ASP A 108 -18.81 8.78 -25.24
CA ASP A 108 -19.08 9.92 -26.12
C ASP A 108 -18.22 11.15 -25.82
N SER A 109 -16.92 10.97 -25.55
CA SER A 109 -15.96 12.06 -25.53
C SER A 109 -15.26 12.14 -26.90
N VAL A 110 -15.61 13.15 -27.69
CA VAL A 110 -15.02 13.42 -29.01
C VAL A 110 -13.56 13.83 -28.85
N TYR A 111 -12.62 12.92 -29.12
CA TYR A 111 -11.18 13.21 -29.13
C TYR A 111 -10.74 13.66 -30.54
N ALA A 112 -10.25 14.89 -30.65
CA ALA A 112 -9.95 15.56 -31.92
C ALA A 112 -8.63 15.12 -32.62
N ASP A 113 -7.84 14.19 -32.06
CA ASP A 113 -6.60 13.69 -32.68
C ASP A 113 -6.31 12.22 -32.28
N LYS A 114 -5.66 11.44 -33.15
CA LYS A 114 -5.35 10.01 -32.91
C LYS A 114 -4.41 9.81 -31.72
N ARG A 115 -3.49 10.76 -31.48
CA ARG A 115 -2.59 10.73 -30.31
C ARG A 115 -3.31 11.04 -29.01
N SER A 116 -4.21 12.03 -29.02
CA SER A 116 -5.02 12.38 -27.85
C SER A 116 -6.03 11.28 -27.53
N PHE A 117 -6.63 10.64 -28.54
CA PHE A 117 -7.48 9.45 -28.36
C PHE A 117 -6.74 8.29 -27.70
N LYS A 118 -5.52 7.95 -28.18
CA LYS A 118 -4.72 6.86 -27.59
C LYS A 118 -4.34 7.16 -26.14
N LYS A 119 -3.88 8.39 -25.86
CA LYS A 119 -3.55 8.83 -24.50
C LYS A 119 -4.76 8.78 -23.58
N ALA A 120 -5.91 9.25 -24.04
CA ALA A 120 -7.14 9.22 -23.27
C ALA A 120 -7.66 7.80 -23.05
N LEU A 121 -7.55 6.91 -24.04
CA LEU A 121 -7.87 5.49 -23.91
C LEU A 121 -6.97 4.80 -22.88
N ASP A 122 -5.66 5.09 -22.90
CA ASP A 122 -4.68 4.58 -21.94
C ASP A 122 -4.94 5.12 -20.52
N GLU A 123 -5.28 6.42 -20.40
CA GLU A 123 -5.71 7.04 -19.15
C GLU A 123 -7.00 6.41 -18.61
N HIS A 124 -8.00 6.18 -19.46
CA HIS A 124 -9.26 5.54 -19.08
C HIS A 124 -9.05 4.11 -18.62
N ARG A 125 -8.27 3.33 -19.37
CA ARG A 125 -7.89 1.96 -19.02
C ARG A 125 -7.07 1.91 -17.74
N SER A 126 -6.25 2.93 -17.47
CA SER A 126 -5.50 3.06 -16.22
C SER A 126 -6.43 3.34 -15.03
N LYS A 127 -7.40 4.26 -15.18
CA LYS A 127 -8.42 4.59 -14.17
C LYS A 127 -9.32 3.40 -13.87
N GLU A 128 -9.75 2.66 -14.89
CA GLU A 128 -10.54 1.42 -14.73
C GLU A 128 -9.76 0.31 -14.02
N LYS A 129 -8.50 0.07 -14.43
CA LYS A 129 -7.63 -0.90 -13.74
C LYS A 129 -7.40 -0.50 -12.28
N PHE A 130 -7.27 0.79 -12.01
CA PHE A 130 -7.09 1.33 -10.67
C PHE A 130 -8.36 1.18 -9.83
N ALA A 131 -9.52 1.55 -10.37
CA ALA A 131 -10.83 1.28 -9.79
C ALA A 131 -11.03 -0.20 -9.45
N LEU A 132 -10.63 -1.10 -10.35
CA LEU A 132 -10.70 -2.54 -10.13
C LEU A 132 -9.77 -2.99 -8.99
N LYS A 133 -8.56 -2.41 -8.89
CA LYS A 133 -7.65 -2.66 -7.77
C LYS A 133 -8.26 -2.20 -6.44
N ILE A 134 -8.89 -1.02 -6.40
CA ILE A 134 -9.58 -0.50 -5.21
C ILE A 134 -10.75 -1.41 -4.83
N LYS A 135 -11.64 -1.75 -5.78
CA LYS A 135 -12.76 -2.66 -5.55
C LYS A 135 -12.29 -4.02 -5.02
N LYS A 136 -11.19 -4.55 -5.56
CA LYS A 136 -10.59 -5.81 -5.10
C LYS A 136 -9.98 -5.68 -3.70
N ALA A 137 -9.30 -4.56 -3.41
CA ALA A 137 -8.74 -4.29 -2.09
C ALA A 137 -9.85 -4.16 -1.03
N MET A 138 -10.90 -3.39 -1.30
CA MET A 138 -12.07 -3.27 -0.42
C MET A 138 -12.74 -4.61 -0.17
N LYS A 139 -12.98 -5.41 -1.22
CA LYS A 139 -13.59 -6.74 -1.08
C LYS A 139 -12.72 -7.68 -0.25
N ASN A 140 -11.40 -7.62 -0.40
CA ASN A 140 -10.48 -8.45 0.38
C ASN A 140 -10.43 -8.04 1.85
N ALA A 141 -10.59 -6.75 2.14
CA ALA A 141 -10.52 -6.17 3.48
C ALA A 141 -11.89 -6.04 4.17
N ASN A 142 -12.99 -6.45 3.52
CA ASN A 142 -14.36 -6.25 3.99
C ASN A 142 -14.68 -4.79 4.41
N LEU A 143 -14.14 -3.81 3.69
CA LEU A 143 -14.29 -2.38 4.00
C LEU A 143 -15.45 -1.74 3.22
N SER A 144 -16.17 -0.81 3.87
CA SER A 144 -17.14 0.06 3.20
C SER A 144 -16.44 1.22 2.45
N PRO A 145 -17.08 1.81 1.42
CA PRO A 145 -16.54 2.99 0.72
C PRO A 145 -16.32 4.20 1.65
N GLU A 146 -17.17 4.37 2.66
CA GLU A 146 -17.08 5.44 3.65
C GLU A 146 -15.84 5.26 4.54
N GLN A 147 -15.62 4.04 5.04
CA GLN A 147 -14.43 3.72 5.82
C GLN A 147 -13.14 3.97 5.02
N LEU A 148 -13.14 3.61 3.72
CA LEU A 148 -12.00 3.90 2.84
C LEU A 148 -11.76 5.41 2.69
N GLN A 149 -12.82 6.21 2.56
CA GLN A 149 -12.71 7.66 2.46
C GLN A 149 -12.11 8.24 3.76
N ASP A 150 -12.52 7.76 4.94
CA ASP A 150 -11.95 8.20 6.22
C ASP A 150 -10.45 7.88 6.36
N PHE A 151 -9.97 6.76 5.79
CA PHE A 151 -8.54 6.46 5.74
C PHE A 151 -7.80 7.44 4.83
N VAL A 152 -8.36 7.75 3.65
CA VAL A 152 -7.77 8.71 2.71
C VAL A 152 -7.73 10.11 3.32
N ASP A 153 -8.80 10.56 3.96
CA ASP A 153 -8.88 11.89 4.58
C ASP A 153 -7.86 12.05 5.73
N ARG A 154 -7.65 11.01 6.54
CA ARG A 154 -6.58 11.03 7.57
C ARG A 154 -5.18 11.10 6.97
N ASP A 155 -4.91 10.35 5.90
CA ASP A 155 -3.62 10.38 5.23
C ASP A 155 -3.37 11.74 4.54
N MET A 156 -4.44 12.39 4.04
CA MET A 156 -4.40 13.76 3.51
C MET A 156 -3.98 14.76 4.57
N GLU A 157 -4.63 14.72 5.75
CA GLU A 157 -4.28 15.59 6.88
C GLU A 157 -2.83 15.37 7.34
N ARG A 158 -2.41 14.10 7.42
CA ARG A 158 -1.03 13.74 7.75
C ARG A 158 -0.04 14.27 6.73
N ALA A 159 -0.35 14.17 5.44
CA ALA A 159 0.50 14.69 4.37
C ALA A 159 0.63 16.22 4.46
N LYS A 160 -0.47 16.94 4.70
CA LYS A 160 -0.45 18.40 4.94
C LYS A 160 0.40 18.76 6.16
N MET A 161 0.22 18.04 7.27
CA MET A 161 1.02 18.27 8.49
C MET A 161 2.53 18.06 8.25
N LEU A 162 2.89 17.03 7.48
CA LEU A 162 4.30 16.78 7.14
C LEU A 162 4.87 17.90 6.26
N HIS A 163 4.11 18.34 5.26
CA HIS A 163 4.48 19.46 4.40
C HIS A 163 4.67 20.76 5.21
N ASP A 164 3.77 21.05 6.14
CA ASP A 164 3.88 22.22 7.03
C ASP A 164 5.09 22.11 7.98
N LYS A 165 5.44 20.89 8.43
CA LYS A 165 6.63 20.64 9.24
C LYS A 165 7.92 20.85 8.44
N GLU A 166 7.99 20.34 7.20
CA GLU A 166 9.13 20.54 6.30
C GLU A 166 9.32 22.03 5.97
N ASN A 167 8.23 22.74 5.69
CA ASN A 167 8.21 24.17 5.40
C ASN A 167 8.24 25.07 6.64
N SER A 168 8.40 24.50 7.83
CA SER A 168 8.50 25.28 9.05
C SER A 168 9.77 26.13 9.04
N LYS A 169 9.63 27.41 9.43
CA LYS A 169 10.76 28.32 9.66
C LYS A 169 11.82 27.72 10.58
N ARG A 170 11.42 26.87 11.53
CA ARG A 170 12.32 26.18 12.45
C ARG A 170 13.20 25.14 11.75
N VAL A 171 12.65 24.40 10.80
CA VAL A 171 13.41 23.39 10.03
C VAL A 171 14.34 24.09 9.04
N HIS A 172 13.85 25.14 8.39
CA HIS A 172 14.66 25.96 7.49
C HIS A 172 15.82 26.68 8.19
N SER A 173 15.59 27.21 9.39
CA SER A 173 16.69 27.78 10.21
C SER A 173 17.68 26.70 10.65
N PHE A 174 17.20 25.58 11.19
CA PHE A 174 18.06 24.47 11.56
C PHE A 174 18.94 23.97 10.40
N ALA A 175 18.38 23.82 9.19
CA ALA A 175 19.13 23.37 8.02
C ALA A 175 20.22 24.37 7.62
N LYS A 176 19.91 25.68 7.65
CA LYS A 176 20.89 26.76 7.40
C LYS A 176 22.01 26.78 8.44
N ASP A 177 21.66 26.59 9.71
CA ASP A 177 22.63 26.60 10.82
C ASP A 177 23.55 25.36 10.79
N THR A 178 23.01 24.20 10.40
CA THR A 178 23.73 22.92 10.40
C THR A 178 24.62 22.78 9.15
N TRP A 179 24.19 23.31 8.00
CA TRP A 179 24.94 23.27 6.74
C TRP A 179 25.03 24.67 6.09
N PRO A 180 25.89 25.56 6.63
CA PRO A 180 25.98 26.94 6.16
C PRO A 180 26.57 27.07 4.74
N GLU A 181 27.48 26.17 4.35
CA GLU A 181 28.17 26.24 3.05
C GLU A 181 27.43 25.47 1.94
N ASN A 182 26.50 24.57 2.30
CA ASN A 182 25.76 23.75 1.34
C ASN A 182 24.39 23.33 1.90
N THR A 183 23.56 24.33 2.22
CA THR A 183 22.22 24.08 2.76
C THR A 183 21.39 23.29 1.75
N PRO A 184 20.91 22.08 2.09
CA PRO A 184 20.01 21.35 1.21
C PRO A 184 18.75 22.18 0.95
N THR A 185 18.41 22.42 -0.32
CA THR A 185 17.12 23.00 -0.69
C THR A 185 16.03 21.98 -0.37
N LEU A 186 15.07 22.35 0.48
CA LEU A 186 13.96 21.50 0.93
C LEU A 186 12.81 21.43 -0.09
N GLU A 187 13.07 21.68 -1.38
CA GLU A 187 12.08 21.68 -2.47
C GLU A 187 11.68 20.27 -2.95
#